data_AF-A0A2H0WD80-F1
#
_entry.id   AF-A0A2H0WD80-F1
#
_cell.length_a   1.000
_cell.length_b   1.000
_cell.length_c   1.000
_cell.angle_alpha   90.00
_cell.angle_beta   90.00
_cell.angle_gamma   90.00
#
_symmetry.space_group_name_H-M   'P 1'
#
loop_
_entity.id
_entity.type
_entity.pdbx_description
1 polymer ?
#
loop_
_entity_poly.entity_id
_entity_poly.type
_entity_poly.pdbx_seq_one_letter_code
_entity_poly.pdbx_strand_id
1 'polypeptide(L)'
;MEKPQMVSPNEIHLRLIPQPEYVHKAATYVLMSTVEQVGKNTQLVTRRWEAYMSEWRANVRLPKWPNEVAPKLTQRWEVSLVGADEDKGVDLGPGLLDTVSHATYSSADF
;
A
#
# COMPACT_ATOMS: atom_id res chain seq x y z
N MET A 1 11.45 3.91 -2.58
CA MET A 1 10.71 2.90 -3.37
C MET A 1 10.25 3.56 -4.66
N GLU A 2 10.21 2.83 -5.77
CA GLU A 2 9.63 3.38 -7.00
C GLU A 2 8.12 3.51 -6.89
N LYS A 3 7.50 4.25 -7.82
CA LYS A 3 6.05 4.36 -7.88
C LYS A 3 5.42 2.99 -8.14
N PRO A 4 4.29 2.64 -7.49
CA PRO A 4 3.52 1.46 -7.86
C PRO A 4 3.22 1.47 -9.35
N GLN A 5 3.15 0.30 -9.97
CA GLN A 5 2.77 0.13 -11.37
C GLN A 5 1.50 -0.72 -11.44
N MET A 6 0.45 -0.20 -12.08
CA MET A 6 -0.79 -0.96 -12.27
C MET A 6 -0.62 -1.92 -13.44
N VAL A 7 -0.75 -3.22 -13.17
CA VAL A 7 -0.65 -4.29 -14.18
C VAL A 7 -2.03 -4.75 -14.62
N SER A 8 -3.00 -4.71 -13.71
CA SER A 8 -4.42 -4.89 -14.00
C SER A 8 -5.26 -4.03 -13.04
N PRO A 9 -6.59 -3.89 -13.26
CA PRO A 9 -7.44 -3.05 -12.41
C PRO A 9 -7.42 -3.40 -10.91
N ASN A 10 -6.98 -4.62 -10.55
CA ASN A 10 -6.88 -5.08 -9.16
C ASN A 10 -5.48 -5.62 -8.84
N GLU A 11 -4.46 -5.28 -9.64
CA GLU A 11 -3.10 -5.79 -9.44
C GLU A 11 -2.08 -4.68 -9.65
N ILE A 12 -1.29 -4.47 -8.61
CA ILE A 12 -0.16 -3.56 -8.64
C ILE A 12 1.13 -4.34 -8.46
N HIS A 13 2.13 -3.97 -9.26
CA HIS A 13 3.51 -4.38 -9.08
C HIS A 13 4.29 -3.26 -8.41
N LEU A 14 5.15 -3.66 -7.49
CA LEU A 14 6.00 -2.83 -6.68
C LEU A 14 7.44 -3.25 -6.94
N ARG A 15 8.26 -2.29 -7.37
CA ARG A 15 9.70 -2.51 -7.35
C ARG A 15 10.17 -2.34 -5.90
N LEU A 16 10.40 -3.48 -5.25
CA LEU A 16 10.94 -3.49 -3.90
C LEU A 16 12.30 -2.81 -3.85
N ILE A 17 12.50 -2.01 -2.81
CA ILE A 17 13.84 -1.51 -2.48
C ILE A 17 14.67 -2.64 -1.84
N PRO A 18 16.00 -2.57 -1.92
CA PRO A 18 16.86 -3.40 -1.10
C PRO A 18 16.51 -3.21 0.38
N GLN A 19 16.50 -4.31 1.13
CA GLN A 19 16.35 -4.28 2.57
C GLN A 19 17.59 -3.59 3.17
N PRO A 20 17.41 -2.54 3.99
CA PRO A 20 18.51 -1.95 4.75
C PRO A 20 19.16 -2.98 5.67
N GLU A 21 20.44 -2.80 5.95
CA GLU A 21 21.17 -3.62 6.92
C GLU A 21 20.50 -3.51 8.30
N TYR A 22 20.40 -4.61 9.04
CA TYR A 22 19.77 -4.70 10.37
C TYR A 22 18.26 -4.39 10.45
N VAL A 23 17.58 -4.21 9.32
CA VAL A 23 16.12 -4.02 9.30
C VAL A 23 15.46 -5.28 8.79
N HIS A 24 14.62 -5.92 9.59
CA HIS A 24 13.83 -7.07 9.19
C HIS A 24 12.57 -6.62 8.45
N LYS A 25 12.16 -7.38 7.43
CA LYS A 25 10.93 -7.10 6.68
C LYS A 25 9.73 -7.49 7.54
N ALA A 26 8.88 -6.54 7.87
CA ALA A 26 7.74 -6.80 8.74
C ALA A 26 6.46 -6.99 7.92
N ALA A 27 6.06 -5.95 7.19
CA ALA A 27 4.78 -5.93 6.52
C ALA A 27 4.79 -5.09 5.24
N THR A 28 3.81 -5.36 4.39
CA THR A 28 3.41 -4.48 3.29
C THR A 28 2.00 -4.00 3.58
N TYR A 29 1.83 -2.69 3.62
CA TYR A 29 0.52 -2.05 3.70
C TYR A 29 0.19 -1.41 2.36
N VAL A 30 -1.00 -1.71 1.84
CA VAL A 30 -1.50 -1.15 0.59
C VAL A 30 -2.85 -0.52 0.83
N LEU A 31 -3.00 0.72 0.39
CA LEU A 31 -4.24 1.48 0.43
C LEU A 31 -4.58 1.93 -0.99
N MET A 32 -5.83 1.74 -1.40
CA MET A 32 -6.37 2.44 -2.55
C MET A 32 -7.55 3.32 -2.18
N SER A 33 -7.47 4.51 -2.76
CA SER A 33 -8.42 5.59 -2.58
C SER A 33 -8.91 6.06 -3.94
N THR A 34 -10.13 6.58 -3.98
CA THR A 34 -10.63 7.36 -5.12
C THR A 34 -10.40 8.84 -4.85
N VAL A 35 -9.88 9.55 -5.85
CA VAL A 35 -9.64 10.99 -5.81
C VAL A 35 -10.70 11.69 -6.64
N GLU A 36 -11.45 12.59 -6.01
CA GLU A 36 -12.48 13.40 -6.65
C GLU A 36 -12.16 14.88 -6.51
N GLN A 37 -12.28 15.63 -7.61
CA GLN A 37 -12.10 17.08 -7.58
C GLN A 37 -13.39 17.74 -7.11
N VAL A 38 -13.41 18.28 -5.89
CA VAL A 38 -14.59 18.93 -5.28
C VAL A 38 -14.53 20.47 -5.32
N GLY A 39 -13.42 21.03 -5.82
CA GLY A 39 -13.24 22.46 -5.99
C GLY A 39 -12.08 22.78 -6.92
N LYS A 40 -11.74 24.06 -7.09
CA LYS A 40 -10.66 24.45 -8.02
C LYS A 40 -9.30 23.84 -7.65
N ASN A 41 -9.00 23.74 -6.35
CA ASN A 41 -7.74 23.22 -5.82
C ASN A 41 -7.97 22.19 -4.68
N THR A 42 -9.16 21.61 -4.58
CA THR A 42 -9.52 20.72 -3.47
C THR A 42 -9.88 19.36 -4.00
N GLN A 43 -9.18 18.35 -3.47
CA GLN A 43 -9.40 16.94 -3.78
C GLN A 43 -9.98 16.24 -2.56
N LEU A 44 -11.08 15.53 -2.76
CA LEU A 44 -11.62 14.58 -1.80
C LEU A 44 -10.98 13.21 -2.07
N VAL A 45 -10.23 12.71 -1.09
CA VAL A 45 -9.61 11.39 -1.16
C VAL A 45 -10.43 10.44 -0.29
N THR A 46 -11.12 9.49 -0.92
CA THR A 46 -11.97 8.51 -0.23
C THR A 46 -11.30 7.15 -0.26
N ARG A 47 -10.97 6.60 0.91
CA ARG A 47 -10.41 5.25 1.05
C ARG A 47 -11.45 4.22 0.61
N ARG A 48 -11.03 3.24 -0.19
CA ARG A 48 -11.91 2.19 -0.71
C ARG A 48 -11.46 0.80 -0.30
N TRP A 49 -10.16 0.57 -0.26
CA TRP A 49 -9.58 -0.71 0.13
C TRP A 49 -8.28 -0.52 0.87
N GLU A 50 -8.07 -1.35 1.88
CA GLU A 50 -6.79 -1.48 2.55
C GLU A 50 -6.44 -2.96 2.70
N ALA A 51 -5.15 -3.27 2.61
CA ALA A 51 -4.64 -4.62 2.79
C ALA A 51 -3.36 -4.58 3.61
N TYR A 52 -3.29 -5.49 4.58
CA TYR A 52 -2.11 -5.76 5.38
C TYR A 52 -1.58 -7.13 4.98
N MET A 53 -0.30 -7.19 4.64
CA MET A 53 0.35 -8.42 4.20
C MET A 53 1.64 -8.61 5.00
N SER A 54 1.96 -9.86 5.31
CA SER A 54 3.25 -10.19 5.89
C SER A 54 4.37 -9.98 4.87
N GLU A 55 5.53 -9.55 5.38
CA GLU A 55 6.76 -9.32 4.62
C GLU A 55 6.63 -8.19 3.59
N TRP A 56 7.76 -7.88 2.93
CA TRP A 56 7.76 -6.99 1.76
C TRP A 56 7.32 -7.76 0.51
N ARG A 57 6.18 -7.39 -0.07
CA ARG A 57 5.58 -8.03 -1.23
C ARG A 57 5.79 -7.20 -2.49
N ALA A 58 6.41 -7.80 -3.50
CA ALA A 58 6.63 -7.16 -4.79
C ALA A 58 5.35 -7.10 -5.65
N ASN A 59 4.47 -8.08 -5.48
CA ASN A 59 3.25 -8.18 -6.25
C ASN A 59 2.07 -8.19 -5.29
N VAL A 60 1.16 -7.26 -5.48
CA VAL A 60 -0.04 -7.14 -4.67
C VAL A 60 -1.24 -7.28 -5.59
N ARG A 61 -1.91 -8.42 -5.45
CA ARG A 61 -3.16 -8.70 -6.13
C ARG A 61 -4.30 -8.59 -5.14
N LEU A 62 -5.24 -7.73 -5.45
CA LEU A 62 -6.39 -7.48 -4.63
C LEU A 62 -7.60 -8.28 -5.14
N PRO A 63 -8.53 -8.60 -4.24
CA PRO A 63 -9.80 -9.19 -4.65
C PRO A 63 -10.52 -8.27 -5.63
N LYS A 64 -11.35 -8.86 -6.48
CA LYS A 64 -12.22 -8.07 -7.37
C LYS A 64 -13.13 -7.18 -6.53
N TRP A 65 -13.44 -6.01 -7.08
CA TRP A 65 -14.42 -5.10 -6.50
C TRP A 65 -15.75 -5.83 -6.23
N PRO A 66 -16.32 -5.72 -5.01
CA PRO A 66 -17.52 -6.45 -4.63
C PRO A 66 -18.74 -6.07 -5.50
N ASN A 67 -18.72 -4.89 -6.13
CA ASN A 67 -19.81 -4.39 -6.96
C ASN A 67 -19.51 -4.38 -8.48
N GLU A 68 -18.48 -5.09 -8.95
CA GLU A 68 -18.02 -5.22 -10.36
C GLU A 68 -17.74 -3.92 -11.16
N VAL A 69 -18.24 -2.77 -10.71
CA VAL A 69 -18.02 -1.46 -11.30
C VAL A 69 -16.85 -0.82 -10.58
N ALA A 70 -15.68 -0.87 -11.22
CA ALA A 70 -14.53 -0.10 -10.78
C ALA A 70 -14.93 1.40 -10.68
N PRO A 71 -14.41 2.13 -9.69
CA PRO A 71 -14.68 3.56 -9.58
C PRO A 71 -14.29 4.27 -10.88
N LYS A 72 -15.17 5.12 -11.41
CA LYS A 72 -14.87 6.00 -12.56
C LYS A 72 -13.91 7.14 -12.24
N LEU A 73 -13.58 7.32 -10.96
CA LEU A 73 -12.71 8.35 -10.44
C LEU A 73 -11.24 7.90 -10.53
N THR A 74 -10.32 8.87 -10.55
CA THR A 74 -8.89 8.62 -10.43
C THR A 74 -8.61 7.78 -9.19
N GLN A 75 -7.79 6.75 -9.35
CA GLN A 75 -7.43 5.84 -8.29
C GLN A 75 -6.03 6.19 -7.80
N ARG A 76 -5.89 6.46 -6.50
CA ARG A 76 -4.60 6.64 -5.85
C ARG A 76 -4.24 5.35 -5.12
N TRP A 77 -3.10 4.77 -5.50
CA TRP A 77 -2.47 3.64 -4.82
C TRP A 77 -1.37 4.17 -3.92
N GLU A 78 -1.42 3.77 -2.65
CA GLU A 78 -0.45 4.12 -1.62
C GLU A 78 0.10 2.81 -1.05
N VAL A 79 1.42 2.69 -0.96
CA VAL A 79 2.09 1.50 -0.45
C VAL A 79 3.14 1.89 0.57
N SER A 80 3.11 1.21 1.71
CA SER A 80 4.12 1.29 2.74
C SER A 80 4.77 -0.07 2.95
N LEU A 81 6.09 -0.13 2.78
CA LEU A 81 6.92 -1.24 3.24
C LEU A 81 7.37 -0.93 4.66
N VAL A 82 7.04 -1.81 5.59
CA VAL A 82 7.32 -1.64 7.02
C VAL A 82 8.41 -2.62 7.42
N GLY A 83 9.39 -2.15 8.18
CA GLY A 83 10.46 -2.95 8.75
C GLY A 83 10.51 -2.85 10.27
N ALA A 84 11.10 -3.87 10.89
CA ALA A 84 11.28 -4.02 12.33
C ALA A 84 12.74 -4.27 12.68
N ASP A 85 13.12 -4.02 13.94
CA ASP A 85 14.50 -4.24 14.41
C ASP A 85 14.80 -5.70 14.74
N GLU A 86 13.77 -6.53 14.92
CA GLU A 86 13.90 -7.95 15.25
C GLU A 86 12.96 -8.80 14.40
N ASP A 87 13.37 -10.03 14.10
CA ASP A 87 12.54 -11.06 13.46
C ASP A 87 11.56 -11.68 14.46
N LYS A 88 10.67 -10.84 14.99
CA LYS A 88 9.51 -11.29 15.78
C LYS A 88 8.33 -11.24 14.85
N GLY A 89 7.69 -12.39 14.63
CA GLY A 89 6.48 -12.50 13.81
C GLY A 89 5.53 -11.34 14.11
N VAL A 90 5.31 -10.49 13.12
CA VAL A 90 4.65 -9.21 13.32
C VAL A 90 3.15 -9.43 13.35
N ASP A 91 2.53 -9.07 14.46
CA ASP A 91 1.07 -9.04 14.54
C ASP A 91 0.54 -7.90 13.66
N LEU A 92 -0.23 -8.27 12.63
CA LEU A 92 -0.80 -7.29 11.70
C LEU A 92 -1.93 -6.52 12.39
N GLY A 93 -2.07 -5.24 12.07
CA GLY A 93 -3.09 -4.37 12.67
C GLY A 93 -2.49 -3.46 13.75
N PRO A 94 -3.16 -3.22 14.89
CA PRO A 94 -2.69 -2.25 15.89
C PRO A 94 -1.29 -2.55 16.44
N GLY A 95 -0.96 -3.83 16.66
CA GLY A 95 0.36 -4.27 17.16
C GLY A 95 1.50 -4.07 16.16
N LEU A 96 1.20 -3.79 14.89
CA LEU A 96 2.22 -3.45 13.89
C LEU A 96 3.03 -2.24 14.34
N LEU A 97 2.35 -1.19 14.83
CA LEU A 97 2.97 0.08 15.20
C LEU A 97 4.02 -0.06 16.29
N ASP A 98 3.85 -1.01 17.21
CA ASP A 98 4.78 -1.22 18.33
C ASP A 98 6.08 -1.92 17.89
N THR A 99 6.08 -2.52 16.69
CA THR A 99 7.23 -3.25 16.13
C THR A 99 7.91 -2.51 14.98
N VAL A 100 7.30 -1.44 14.47
CA VAL A 100 7.84 -0.67 13.35
C VAL A 100 9.05 0.14 13.79
N SER A 101 10.20 -0.13 13.19
CA SER A 101 11.36 0.76 13.28
C SER A 101 11.58 1.57 12.01
N HIS A 102 11.15 1.04 10.86
CA HIS A 102 11.37 1.66 9.56
C HIS A 102 10.12 1.58 8.70
N ALA A 103 9.87 2.64 7.92
CA ALA A 103 8.81 2.63 6.92
C ALA A 103 9.28 3.33 5.64
N THR A 104 9.05 2.70 4.49
CA THR A 104 9.22 3.31 3.18
C THR A 104 7.87 3.41 2.49
N TYR A 105 7.52 4.62 2.09
CA TYR A 105 6.25 4.93 1.45
C TYR A 105 6.42 5.27 -0.05
N SER A 106 5.44 4.93 -0.87
CA SER A 106 5.33 5.38 -2.26
C SER A 106 3.86 5.42 -2.69
N SER A 107 3.54 6.33 -3.62
CA SER A 107 2.19 6.43 -4.17
C SER A 107 2.16 6.80 -5.64
N ALA A 108 1.07 6.44 -6.32
CA ALA A 108 0.79 6.77 -7.71
C ALA A 108 -0.71 6.90 -7.98
N ASP A 109 -1.06 7.81 -8.89
CA ASP A 109 -2.42 8.07 -9.34
C ASP A 109 -2.60 7.48 -10.75
N PHE A 110 -3.75 6.84 -10.99
CA PHE A 110 -4.12 6.17 -12.25
C PHE A 110 -5.54 6.53 -12.68
#